data_AF-A0A376H1N2-F1
#
_entry.id   AF-A0A376H1N2-F1
#
_cell.length_a   1.000
_cell.length_b   1.000
_cell.length_c   1.000
_cell.angle_alpha   90.00
_cell.angle_beta   90.00
_cell.angle_gamma   90.00
#
_symmetry.space_group_name_H-M   'P 1'
#
loop_
_entity.id
_entity.type
_entity.pdbx_description
1 polymer ?
#
loop_
_entity_poly.entity_id
_entity_poly.type
_entity_poly.pdbx_seq_one_letter_code
_entity_poly.pdbx_strand_id
1 'polypeptide(L)'
;MDKQTSNQTWFYSTFSNDIPKMLLDGKRVAALIEIDTKEYPQGFVKRSAGTPNCKCIIGEDTVDIIKLGENYCLFRKKQEQKMFQIRIADLEYFYLGIRKQLSASSGYHFLFLDLKSKANPNPLKFAINSVKPFLLLWNHPAFAFTEKRIDDSLVPLLNGSDPDRILTEIERNQIEIPLVTD
;
A
#
# COMPACT_ATOMS: atom_id res chain seq x y z
N MET A 1 -20.70 27.01 2.88
CA MET A 1 -20.93 25.71 2.20
C MET A 1 -19.72 25.43 1.36
N ASP A 2 -18.67 24.91 2.00
CA ASP A 2 -17.47 24.52 1.28
C ASP A 2 -17.76 23.22 0.56
N LYS A 3 -17.57 23.23 -0.77
CA LYS A 3 -17.57 22.02 -1.58
C LYS A 3 -16.50 21.11 -1.01
N GLN A 4 -16.90 20.06 -0.30
CA GLN A 4 -16.08 18.89 -0.04
C GLN A 4 -15.58 18.41 -1.40
N THR A 5 -14.34 18.76 -1.72
CA THR A 5 -13.55 18.06 -2.72
C THR A 5 -13.47 16.62 -2.26
N SER A 6 -14.38 15.80 -2.80
CA SER A 6 -14.29 14.36 -2.75
C SER A 6 -12.84 13.99 -3.01
N ASN A 7 -12.19 13.38 -2.01
CA ASN A 7 -10.82 12.90 -2.07
C ASN A 7 -10.79 11.72 -3.05
N GLN A 8 -11.01 11.94 -4.35
CA GLN A 8 -11.17 10.89 -5.36
C GLN A 8 -9.91 10.04 -5.56
N THR A 9 -8.79 10.34 -4.86
CA THR A 9 -7.43 9.79 -4.97
C THR A 9 -7.24 8.29 -4.64
N TRP A 10 -8.30 7.48 -4.51
CA TRP A 10 -8.23 6.17 -3.85
C TRP A 10 -7.52 5.05 -4.65
N PHE A 11 -7.71 4.96 -5.96
CA PHE A 11 -7.10 3.91 -6.81
C PHE A 11 -6.87 4.41 -8.25
N TYR A 12 -5.63 4.72 -8.63
CA TYR A 12 -5.35 5.27 -9.97
C TYR A 12 -4.41 4.40 -10.80
N SER A 13 -3.72 3.43 -10.19
CA SER A 13 -2.51 2.93 -10.85
C SER A 13 -2.75 1.74 -11.75
N THR A 14 -3.84 0.98 -11.60
CA THR A 14 -3.93 -0.38 -12.12
C THR A 14 -3.71 -0.49 -13.63
N PHE A 15 -3.99 0.59 -14.36
CA PHE A 15 -3.75 0.71 -15.80
C PHE A 15 -2.73 1.79 -16.19
N SER A 16 -2.18 2.54 -15.23
CA SER A 16 -1.23 3.62 -15.50
C SER A 16 0.19 3.11 -15.77
N ASN A 17 0.85 3.70 -16.78
CA ASN A 17 2.26 3.46 -17.07
C ASN A 17 3.20 4.46 -16.37
N ASP A 18 2.70 5.63 -15.94
CA ASP A 18 3.51 6.69 -15.30
C ASP A 18 3.43 6.62 -13.76
N ILE A 19 3.82 5.46 -13.24
CA ILE A 19 3.84 5.19 -11.80
C ILE A 19 4.74 6.16 -11.00
N PRO A 20 5.95 6.54 -11.47
CA PRO A 20 6.80 7.47 -10.73
C PRO A 20 6.14 8.83 -10.49
N LYS A 21 5.55 9.43 -11.54
CA LYS A 21 4.87 10.72 -11.42
C LYS A 21 3.69 10.64 -10.47
N MET A 22 2.89 9.58 -10.56
CA MET A 22 1.75 9.40 -9.66
C MET A 22 2.16 9.37 -8.18
N LEU A 23 3.25 8.68 -7.85
CA LEU A 23 3.77 8.63 -6.49
C LEU A 23 4.25 10.01 -6.01
N LEU A 24 4.96 10.76 -6.85
CA LEU A 24 5.42 12.13 -6.54
C LEU A 24 4.27 13.12 -6.37
N ASP A 25 3.19 12.94 -7.14
CA ASP A 25 1.93 13.69 -7.03
C ASP A 25 1.10 13.28 -5.79
N GLY A 26 1.60 12.36 -4.95
CA GLY A 26 0.92 11.89 -3.75
C GLY A 26 -0.32 11.03 -4.02
N LYS A 27 -0.42 10.45 -5.23
CA LYS A 27 -1.48 9.50 -5.59
C LYS A 27 -1.13 8.10 -5.09
N ARG A 28 -2.18 7.31 -4.82
CA ARG A 28 -2.04 5.95 -4.31
C ARG A 28 -1.85 4.93 -5.44
N VAL A 29 -0.86 4.06 -5.29
CA VAL A 29 -0.47 3.04 -6.27
C VAL A 29 -0.59 1.64 -5.67
N ALA A 30 -1.15 0.69 -6.43
CA ALA A 30 -1.22 -0.71 -6.04
C ALA A 30 0.17 -1.36 -6.03
N ALA A 31 0.56 -1.93 -4.89
CA ALA A 31 1.89 -2.47 -4.64
C ALA A 31 1.87 -3.89 -4.07
N LEU A 32 2.88 -4.69 -4.44
CA LEU A 32 3.32 -5.84 -3.64
C LEU A 32 4.28 -5.36 -2.56
N ILE A 33 4.25 -6.01 -1.40
CA ILE A 33 5.23 -5.76 -0.34
C ILE A 33 6.17 -6.96 -0.25
N GLU A 34 7.47 -6.70 -0.28
CA GLU A 34 8.52 -7.71 -0.06
C GLU A 34 9.24 -7.41 1.25
N ILE A 35 9.28 -8.37 2.17
CA ILE A 35 9.97 -8.29 3.46
C ILE A 35 10.74 -9.58 3.63
N ASP A 36 12.02 -9.52 4.00
CA ASP A 36 12.88 -10.71 4.18
C ASP A 36 12.81 -11.68 3.00
N THR A 37 12.90 -11.16 1.76
CA THR A 37 12.80 -11.92 0.49
C THR A 37 11.44 -12.60 0.23
N LYS A 38 10.41 -12.32 1.05
CA LYS A 38 9.06 -12.86 0.88
C LYS A 38 8.12 -11.80 0.33
N GLU A 39 7.54 -12.05 -0.84
CA GLU A 39 6.52 -11.18 -1.46
C GLU A 39 5.11 -11.45 -0.92
N TYR A 40 4.32 -10.39 -0.69
CA TYR A 40 2.96 -10.42 -0.18
C TYR A 40 1.98 -9.62 -1.06
N PRO A 41 0.74 -10.12 -1.27
CA PRO A 41 0.29 -11.49 -0.93
C PRO A 41 1.00 -12.58 -1.76
N GLN A 42 1.18 -13.75 -1.17
CA GLN A 42 1.72 -14.92 -1.86
C GLN A 42 0.64 -15.48 -2.82
N GLY A 43 0.90 -15.49 -4.13
CA GLY A 43 0.00 -16.11 -5.12
C GLY A 43 -0.67 -15.19 -6.15
N PHE A 44 -0.15 -13.99 -6.41
CA PHE A 44 -0.70 -13.12 -7.46
C PHE A 44 -0.40 -13.63 -8.87
N VAL A 45 -1.43 -13.77 -9.71
CA VAL A 45 -1.26 -14.05 -11.14
C VAL A 45 -0.83 -12.77 -11.86
N LYS A 46 0.48 -12.56 -11.98
CA LYS A 46 1.17 -11.37 -12.56
C LYS A 46 0.88 -11.07 -14.06
N ARG A 47 -0.17 -11.64 -14.68
CA ARG A 47 -0.38 -11.61 -16.15
C ARG A 47 -1.53 -10.72 -16.67
N SER A 48 -2.37 -10.17 -15.81
CA SER A 48 -3.47 -9.26 -16.23
C SER A 48 -3.18 -7.79 -15.90
N ALA A 49 -3.66 -6.89 -16.77
CA ALA A 49 -3.89 -5.50 -16.42
C ALA A 49 -4.97 -5.47 -15.32
N GLY A 50 -4.67 -4.88 -14.15
CA GLY A 50 -5.42 -5.18 -12.92
C GLY A 50 -4.54 -5.59 -11.73
N THR A 51 -3.27 -5.91 -11.98
CA THR A 51 -2.31 -6.38 -10.96
C THR A 51 -1.48 -5.23 -10.38
N PRO A 52 -0.81 -5.42 -9.22
CA PRO A 52 0.09 -4.40 -8.67
C PRO A 52 1.16 -3.99 -9.67
N ASN A 53 1.35 -2.68 -9.83
CA ASN A 53 2.26 -2.11 -10.84
C ASN A 53 3.62 -1.74 -10.27
N CYS A 54 3.74 -1.77 -8.95
CA CYS A 54 5.01 -1.69 -8.27
C CYS A 54 5.15 -2.77 -7.18
N LYS A 55 6.39 -2.90 -6.72
CA LYS A 55 6.81 -3.67 -5.55
C LYS A 55 7.57 -2.73 -4.63
N CYS A 56 7.22 -2.73 -3.35
CA CYS A 56 7.93 -2.05 -2.29
C CYS A 56 8.72 -3.11 -1.51
N ILE A 57 10.04 -3.06 -1.61
CA ILE A 57 10.97 -4.00 -0.98
C ILE A 57 11.54 -3.34 0.26
N ILE A 58 11.35 -4.01 1.39
CA ILE A 58 11.82 -3.60 2.71
C ILE A 58 13.10 -4.38 2.99
N GLY A 59 14.23 -3.68 2.92
CA GLY A 59 15.53 -4.21 3.34
C GLY A 59 15.89 -3.77 4.76
N GLU A 60 17.13 -4.05 5.16
CA GLU A 60 17.67 -3.66 6.46
C GLU A 60 17.86 -2.15 6.59
N ASP A 61 18.41 -1.50 5.56
CA ASP A 61 18.75 -0.06 5.58
C ASP A 61 17.96 0.77 4.58
N THR A 62 17.28 0.12 3.61
CA THR A 62 16.61 0.81 2.52
C THR A 62 15.24 0.24 2.21
N VAL A 63 14.34 1.12 1.79
CA VAL A 63 13.11 0.77 1.09
C VAL A 63 13.29 1.05 -0.40
N ASP A 64 13.25 -0.01 -1.21
CA ASP A 64 13.33 0.07 -2.66
C ASP A 64 11.94 -0.02 -3.29
N ILE A 65 11.65 0.84 -4.26
CA ILE A 65 10.37 0.83 -4.98
C ILE A 65 10.64 0.50 -6.44
N ILE A 66 10.16 -0.66 -6.88
CA ILE A 66 10.40 -1.24 -8.19
C ILE A 66 9.10 -1.24 -9.00
N LYS A 67 9.10 -0.70 -10.22
CA LYS A 67 8.01 -0.88 -11.20
C LYS A 67 8.07 -2.31 -11.73
N LEU A 68 6.93 -3.01 -11.84
CA LEU A 68 6.87 -4.44 -12.22
C LEU A 68 6.52 -4.70 -13.69
N GLY A 69 6.26 -3.66 -14.47
CA GLY A 69 6.02 -3.77 -15.90
C GLY A 69 5.35 -2.55 -16.50
N GLU A 70 5.05 -2.65 -17.78
CA GLU A 70 4.33 -1.64 -18.55
C GLU A 70 3.13 -2.28 -19.23
N ASN A 71 2.00 -1.59 -19.19
CA ASN A 71 0.79 -2.01 -19.87
C ASN A 71 0.91 -1.70 -21.36
N TYR A 72 0.65 -2.71 -22.18
CA TYR A 72 0.51 -2.65 -23.62
C TYR A 72 -0.84 -3.27 -24.00
N CYS A 73 -1.84 -2.43 -24.23
CA CYS A 73 -3.24 -2.83 -24.35
C CYS A 73 -3.69 -3.66 -23.13
N LEU A 74 -4.24 -4.87 -23.35
CA LEU A 74 -4.70 -5.77 -22.31
C LEU A 74 -3.58 -6.60 -21.66
N PHE A 75 -2.35 -6.47 -22.15
CA PHE A 75 -1.21 -7.26 -21.71
C PHE A 75 -0.23 -6.41 -20.92
N ARG A 76 0.45 -7.03 -19.94
CA ARG A 76 1.55 -6.40 -19.23
C ARG A 76 2.89 -6.96 -19.71
N LYS A 77 3.74 -6.09 -20.27
CA LYS A 77 5.14 -6.41 -20.54
C LYS A 77 5.89 -6.45 -19.21
N LYS A 78 6.46 -7.60 -18.87
CA LYS A 78 7.28 -7.74 -17.65
C LYS A 78 8.56 -6.93 -17.81
N GLN A 79 8.75 -5.97 -16.92
CA GLN A 79 9.97 -5.17 -16.85
C GLN A 79 10.11 -4.68 -15.42
N GLU A 80 11.27 -4.93 -14.81
CA GLU A 80 11.58 -4.42 -13.49
C GLU A 80 12.46 -3.17 -13.60
N GLN A 81 12.03 -2.07 -13.00
CA GLN A 81 12.76 -0.82 -12.99
C GLN A 81 12.72 -0.21 -11.59
N LYS A 82 13.89 0.01 -10.97
CA LYS A 82 13.97 0.75 -9.71
C LYS A 82 13.58 2.21 -9.96
N MET A 83 12.55 2.67 -9.25
CA MET A 83 12.02 4.03 -9.34
C MET A 83 12.55 4.91 -8.21
N PHE A 84 12.54 4.36 -6.99
CA PHE A 84 12.98 5.07 -5.79
C PHE A 84 13.79 4.14 -4.90
N GLN A 85 14.71 4.74 -4.16
CA GLN A 85 15.42 4.12 -3.07
C GLN A 85 15.41 5.12 -1.91
N ILE A 86 14.88 4.71 -0.76
CA ILE A 86 14.79 5.52 0.44
C ILE A 86 15.63 4.86 1.51
N ARG A 87 16.58 5.59 2.10
CA ARG A 87 17.24 5.11 3.31
C ARG A 87 16.24 5.16 4.46
N ILE A 88 16.20 4.12 5.28
CA ILE A 88 15.25 4.04 6.40
C ILE A 88 15.52 5.16 7.43
N ALA A 89 16.78 5.57 7.60
CA ALA A 89 17.15 6.74 8.40
C ALA A 89 16.61 8.10 7.88
N ASP A 90 16.18 8.15 6.61
CA ASP A 90 15.57 9.32 5.99
C ASP A 90 14.03 9.26 6.00
N LEU A 91 13.43 8.17 6.50
CA LEU A 91 12.00 8.12 6.75
C LEU A 91 11.66 8.94 7.98
N GLU A 92 10.75 9.89 7.81
CA GLU A 92 10.20 10.66 8.91
C GLU A 92 9.13 9.84 9.63
N TYR A 93 8.21 9.28 8.84
CA TYR A 93 7.20 8.35 9.34
C TYR A 93 6.80 7.33 8.26
N PHE A 94 6.21 6.23 8.72
CA PHE A 94 5.30 5.45 7.90
C PHE A 94 3.92 5.39 8.53
N TYR A 95 2.89 5.29 7.69
CA TYR A 95 1.51 5.14 8.14
C TYR A 95 0.92 3.85 7.60
N LEU A 96 0.22 3.12 8.48
CA LEU A 96 -0.56 1.94 8.16
C LEU A 96 -2.06 2.26 8.34
N GLY A 97 -2.85 2.08 7.28
CA GLY A 97 -4.30 2.24 7.32
C GLY A 97 -5.06 1.09 6.70
N ILE A 98 -6.35 0.95 7.06
CA ILE A 98 -7.27 0.00 6.44
C ILE A 98 -8.54 0.71 5.99
N ARG A 99 -9.02 0.41 4.79
CA ARG A 99 -10.28 0.94 4.27
C ARG A 99 -11.07 -0.18 3.60
N LYS A 100 -12.39 -0.09 3.67
CA LYS A 100 -13.29 -1.04 3.00
C LYS A 100 -13.93 -0.39 1.78
N GLN A 101 -13.73 -0.97 0.60
CA GLN A 101 -14.51 -0.62 -0.58
C GLN A 101 -15.85 -1.35 -0.53
N LEU A 102 -16.94 -0.59 -0.51
CA LEU A 102 -18.29 -1.14 -0.55
C LEU A 102 -18.55 -1.78 -1.93
N SER A 103 -18.75 -3.10 -1.99
CA SER A 103 -19.30 -3.79 -3.15
C SER A 103 -20.61 -4.47 -2.76
N ALA A 104 -21.47 -4.79 -3.74
CA ALA A 104 -22.81 -5.31 -3.51
C ALA A 104 -22.88 -6.71 -2.85
N SER A 105 -21.77 -7.47 -2.80
CA SER A 105 -21.80 -8.89 -2.35
C SER A 105 -20.79 -9.24 -1.25
N SER A 106 -19.76 -8.44 -1.03
CA SER A 106 -18.85 -8.48 0.12
C SER A 106 -17.80 -7.40 -0.11
N GLY A 107 -17.69 -6.43 0.80
CA GLY A 107 -16.73 -5.33 0.62
C GLY A 107 -15.29 -5.85 0.61
N TYR A 108 -14.44 -5.30 -0.24
CA TYR A 108 -13.01 -5.60 -0.27
C TYR A 108 -12.27 -4.69 0.70
N HIS A 109 -11.39 -5.23 1.53
CA HIS A 109 -10.51 -4.42 2.38
C HIS A 109 -9.22 -4.11 1.64
N PHE A 110 -8.83 -2.85 1.65
CA PHE A 110 -7.54 -2.38 1.18
C PHE A 110 -6.72 -1.86 2.34
N LEU A 111 -5.44 -2.19 2.31
CA LEU A 111 -4.48 -1.76 3.29
C LEU A 111 -3.56 -0.72 2.67
N PHE A 112 -3.35 0.37 3.38
CA PHE A 112 -2.66 1.56 2.90
C PHE A 112 -1.35 1.76 3.65
N LEU A 113 -0.24 1.68 2.92
CA LEU A 113 1.08 2.04 3.42
C LEU A 113 1.46 3.39 2.84
N ASP A 114 1.76 4.37 3.69
CA ASP A 114 2.32 5.64 3.26
C ASP A 114 3.73 5.78 3.83
N LEU A 115 4.68 6.16 2.98
CA LEU A 115 6.07 6.38 3.35
C LEU A 115 6.43 7.84 3.15
N LYS A 116 6.69 8.58 4.23
CA LYS A 116 7.19 9.95 4.16
C LYS A 116 8.68 9.95 4.40
N SER A 117 9.43 10.41 3.41
CA SER A 117 10.86 10.68 3.54
C SER A 117 11.13 12.19 3.51
N LYS A 118 12.29 12.58 4.07
CA LYS A 118 12.80 13.96 4.03
C LYS A 118 12.97 14.50 2.60
N ALA A 119 13.25 13.61 1.64
CA ALA A 119 13.55 13.97 0.26
C ALA A 119 12.32 14.29 -0.59
N ASN A 120 11.13 13.80 -0.22
CA ASN A 120 9.91 13.96 -1.01
C ASN A 120 8.94 14.90 -0.32
N PRO A 121 8.34 15.89 -1.03
CA PRO A 121 7.34 16.78 -0.42
C PRO A 121 6.07 16.02 -0.01
N ASN A 122 5.65 15.05 -0.82
CA ASN A 122 4.49 14.20 -0.55
C ASN A 122 4.94 12.80 -0.09
N PRO A 123 4.16 12.15 0.81
CA PRO A 123 4.37 10.74 1.11
C PRO A 123 4.10 9.89 -0.13
N LEU A 124 4.91 8.84 -0.33
CA LEU A 124 4.68 7.82 -1.34
C LEU A 124 3.60 6.87 -0.82
N LYS A 125 2.49 6.75 -1.54
CA LYS A 125 1.27 6.08 -1.05
C LYS A 125 1.01 4.78 -1.80
N PHE A 126 0.82 3.70 -1.06
CA PHE A 126 0.63 2.36 -1.59
C PHE A 126 -0.70 1.74 -1.14
N ALA A 127 -1.35 1.01 -2.04
CA ALA A 127 -2.47 0.14 -1.73
C ALA A 127 -2.03 -1.33 -1.85
N ILE A 128 -2.30 -2.09 -0.80
CA ILE A 128 -1.80 -3.46 -0.61
C ILE A 128 -2.99 -4.36 -0.31
N ASN A 129 -2.96 -5.56 -0.88
CA ASN A 129 -4.05 -6.53 -0.77
C ASN A 129 -3.68 -7.70 0.17
N SER A 130 -3.10 -7.40 1.34
CA SER A 130 -2.72 -8.41 2.35
C SER A 130 -2.45 -7.80 3.72
N VAL A 131 -3.02 -8.37 4.79
CA VAL A 131 -2.84 -7.94 6.20
C VAL A 131 -1.48 -8.36 6.76
N LYS A 132 -0.97 -9.53 6.34
CA LYS A 132 0.29 -10.09 6.81
C LYS A 132 1.49 -9.13 6.74
N PRO A 133 1.73 -8.38 5.64
CA PRO A 133 2.83 -7.42 5.61
C PRO A 133 2.68 -6.29 6.65
N PHE A 134 1.48 -5.91 7.10
CA PHE A 134 1.33 -4.87 8.13
C PHE A 134 1.83 -5.33 9.49
N LEU A 135 1.49 -6.55 9.89
CA LEU A 135 1.98 -7.15 11.14
C LEU A 135 3.50 -7.28 11.14
N LEU A 136 4.06 -7.65 9.98
CA LEU A 136 5.51 -7.76 9.81
C LEU A 136 6.18 -6.39 9.83
N LEU A 137 5.67 -5.41 9.07
CA LEU A 137 6.19 -4.04 9.02
C LEU A 137 6.17 -3.37 10.39
N TRP A 138 5.06 -3.51 11.13
CA TRP A 138 4.90 -2.87 12.43
C TRP A 138 5.98 -3.29 13.42
N ASN A 139 6.35 -4.58 13.39
CA ASN A 139 7.33 -5.17 14.29
C ASN A 139 8.73 -5.29 13.67
N HIS A 140 8.93 -4.79 12.44
CA HIS A 140 10.18 -4.96 11.72
C HIS A 140 11.30 -4.14 12.39
N PRO A 141 12.49 -4.75 12.66
CA PRO A 141 13.57 -4.09 13.41
C PRO A 141 14.13 -2.87 12.68
N ALA A 142 14.14 -2.87 11.35
CA ALA A 142 14.64 -1.74 10.57
C ALA A 142 13.90 -0.42 10.89
N PHE A 143 12.61 -0.48 11.23
CA PHE A 143 11.81 0.70 11.56
C PHE A 143 11.76 1.03 13.05
N ALA A 144 12.69 0.51 13.86
CA ALA A 144 12.72 0.77 15.30
C ALA A 144 12.80 2.28 15.64
N PHE A 145 13.47 3.07 14.79
CA PHE A 145 13.67 4.51 14.99
C PHE A 145 12.79 5.38 14.09
N THR A 146 11.91 4.79 13.28
CA THR A 146 10.99 5.52 12.41
C THR A 146 9.67 5.76 13.15
N GLU A 147 9.10 6.97 13.03
CA GLU A 147 7.77 7.24 13.59
C GLU A 147 6.73 6.32 12.94
N LYS A 148 6.01 5.56 13.76
CA LYS A 148 4.97 4.62 13.30
C LYS A 148 3.61 5.23 13.54
N ARG A 149 2.89 5.53 12.47
CA ARG A 149 1.50 6.00 12.54
C ARG A 149 0.58 4.87 12.11
N ILE A 150 -0.57 4.79 12.76
CA ILE A 150 -1.55 3.79 12.44
C ILE A 150 -2.95 4.35 12.55
N ASP A 151 -3.85 3.84 11.71
CA ASP A 151 -5.26 4.07 11.86
C ASP A 151 -5.80 3.44 13.15
N ASP A 152 -6.61 4.18 13.90
CA ASP A 152 -7.19 3.71 15.17
C ASP A 152 -7.94 2.38 15.01
N SER A 153 -8.55 2.15 13.84
CA SER A 153 -9.22 0.89 13.51
C SER A 153 -8.29 -0.33 13.45
N LEU A 154 -6.98 -0.13 13.28
CA LEU A 154 -5.98 -1.19 13.27
C LEU A 154 -5.28 -1.38 14.63
N VAL A 155 -5.45 -0.46 15.59
CA VAL A 155 -4.78 -0.54 16.90
C VAL A 155 -5.12 -1.82 17.66
N PRO A 156 -6.40 -2.26 17.75
CA PRO A 156 -6.73 -3.54 18.40
C PRO A 156 -6.09 -4.75 17.71
N LEU A 157 -6.02 -4.71 16.37
CA LEU A 157 -5.46 -5.78 15.53
C LEU A 157 -3.95 -5.96 15.74
N LEU A 158 -3.21 -4.88 15.97
CA LEU A 158 -1.77 -4.94 16.19
C LEU A 158 -1.38 -5.25 17.63
N ASN A 159 -2.27 -4.98 18.59
CA ASN A 159 -2.06 -5.29 20.01
C ASN A 159 -2.59 -6.68 20.40
N GLY A 160 -3.46 -7.29 19.57
CA GLY A 160 -3.98 -8.64 19.78
C GLY A 160 -2.98 -9.73 19.41
N SER A 161 -2.74 -10.68 20.31
CA SER A 161 -1.81 -11.79 20.11
C SER A 161 -2.36 -12.93 19.24
N ASP A 162 -3.58 -12.80 18.69
CA ASP A 162 -4.31 -13.87 18.02
C ASP A 162 -4.64 -13.50 16.56
N PRO A 163 -3.93 -14.09 15.58
CA PRO A 163 -4.17 -13.87 14.14
C PRO A 163 -5.59 -14.17 13.66
N ASP A 164 -6.34 -15.07 14.32
CA ASP A 164 -7.70 -15.42 13.89
C ASP A 164 -8.72 -14.34 14.28
N ARG A 165 -8.45 -13.60 15.37
CA ARG A 165 -9.24 -12.40 15.72
C ARG A 165 -9.07 -11.25 14.73
N ILE A 166 -7.94 -11.22 14.01
CA ILE A 166 -7.61 -10.13 13.09
C ILE A 166 -8.62 -10.06 11.94
N LEU A 167 -9.02 -11.21 11.40
CA LEU A 167 -10.01 -11.28 10.32
C LEU A 167 -11.39 -10.80 10.79
N THR A 168 -11.83 -11.24 11.98
CA THR A 168 -13.14 -10.88 12.54
C THR A 168 -13.23 -9.40 12.94
N GLU A 169 -12.13 -8.78 13.38
CA GLU A 169 -12.12 -7.36 13.75
C GLU A 169 -11.98 -6.43 12.53
N ILE A 170 -11.28 -6.85 11.47
CA ILE A 170 -11.26 -6.14 10.18
C ILE A 170 -12.68 -6.01 9.61
N GLU A 171 -13.50 -7.06 9.71
CA GLU A 171 -14.90 -7.03 9.26
C GLU A 171 -15.78 -6.05 10.05
N ARG A 172 -15.41 -5.77 11.31
CA ARG A 172 -16.17 -4.91 12.23
C ARG A 172 -15.83 -3.42 12.12
N ASN A 173 -14.62 -3.07 11.67
CA ASN A 173 -14.18 -1.67 11.57
C ASN A 173 -14.46 -1.06 10.18
N GLN A 174 -15.55 -0.29 10.11
CA GLN A 174 -16.21 0.16 8.88
C GLN A 174 -15.80 1.58 8.44
N ILE A 175 -14.50 1.84 8.22
CA ILE A 175 -14.13 3.09 7.51
C ILE A 175 -14.33 2.87 6.00
N GLU A 176 -15.48 3.31 5.52
CA GLU A 176 -15.91 3.15 4.14
C GLU A 176 -15.14 4.08 3.19
N ILE A 177 -14.69 3.54 2.06
CA ILE A 177 -14.27 4.34 0.90
C ILE A 177 -15.33 4.20 -0.19
N PRO A 178 -15.76 5.31 -0.82
CA PRO A 178 -16.74 5.27 -1.89
C PRO A 178 -16.21 4.45 -3.06
N LEU A 179 -17.11 3.77 -3.76
CA LEU A 179 -16.79 3.16 -5.05
C LEU A 179 -16.31 4.28 -5.98
N VAL A 180 -15.13 4.16 -6.58
CA VAL A 180 -14.74 5.02 -7.68
C VAL A 180 -15.64 4.62 -8.86
N THR A 181 -16.75 5.32 -9.03
CA THR A 181 -17.52 5.33 -10.28
C THR A 181 -16.89 6.41 -11.16
N ASP A 182 -16.56 6.04 -12.39
CA ASP A 182 -16.00 6.92 -13.43
C ASP A 182 -16.77 8.24 -13.60
#